data_AF-A0A5B0MWA0-F1
#
_entry.id   AF-A0A5B0MWA0-F1
#
_cell.length_a   1.000
_cell.length_b   1.000
_cell.length_c   1.000
_cell.angle_alpha   90.00
_cell.angle_beta   90.00
_cell.angle_gamma   90.00
#
_symmetry.space_group_name_H-M   'P 1'
#
loop_
_entity.id
_entity.type
_entity.pdbx_description
1 polymer ?
#
loop_
_entity_poly.entity_id
_entity_poly.type
_entity_poly.pdbx_seq_one_letter_code
_entity_poly.pdbx_strand_id
1 'polypeptide(L)'
;MALDDKFWNDGLYFHSKAPWAVDPDVRAGITCVLVLSRIQEEFQLIAQELARAVGWAIAHHAHLVEYIGYLHKRYDRLNQKDEHGKCLHGAEEERLVPFDCVDQMDLGRVNRRLKIKLVEQEMFTRLNEHKVLVEEWSEDVVWLWSMCQPIPNKPHIQQWHELINQIRTRKVRRDNGVGIDETLEDTVIEVGALDGDGKDASDEMVNENEVHEDTVNEVGALDGDGEDASDEMVNGNEVH
;
A
#
# COMPACT_ATOMS: atom_id res chain seq x y z
N MET A 1 -19.30 -11.50 44.81
CA MET A 1 -18.44 -12.70 44.90
C MET A 1 -19.11 -13.73 45.79
N ALA A 2 -19.35 -14.94 45.29
CA ALA A 2 -19.98 -16.02 46.04
C ALA A 2 -18.95 -16.75 46.92
N LEU A 3 -19.39 -17.46 47.97
CA LEU A 3 -18.50 -18.08 48.98
C LEU A 3 -17.68 -19.26 48.46
N ASP A 4 -17.98 -19.71 47.24
CA ASP A 4 -17.32 -20.75 46.45
C ASP A 4 -16.21 -20.21 45.53
N ASP A 5 -16.00 -18.89 45.47
CA ASP A 5 -14.90 -18.29 44.72
C ASP A 5 -13.54 -18.80 45.22
N LYS A 6 -12.58 -18.99 44.30
CA LYS A 6 -11.21 -19.44 44.60
C LYS A 6 -10.50 -18.55 45.62
N PHE A 7 -10.92 -17.29 45.73
CA PHE A 7 -10.43 -16.37 46.76
C PHE A 7 -10.78 -16.84 48.19
N TRP A 8 -11.98 -17.38 48.41
CA TRP A 8 -12.44 -17.85 49.73
C TRP A 8 -12.06 -19.31 50.02
N ASN A 9 -11.90 -20.12 48.96
CA ASN A 9 -11.48 -21.50 49.06
C ASN A 9 -10.40 -21.79 48.00
N ASP A 10 -9.15 -21.89 48.42
CA ASP A 10 -8.01 -22.17 47.54
C ASP A 10 -7.83 -23.68 47.24
N GLY A 11 -8.80 -24.51 47.65
CA GLY A 11 -8.79 -25.96 47.47
C GLY A 11 -7.98 -26.73 48.54
N LEU A 12 -7.16 -26.05 49.34
CA LEU A 12 -6.40 -26.63 50.46
C LEU A 12 -6.97 -26.24 51.82
N TYR A 13 -7.51 -25.02 51.96
CA TYR A 13 -8.14 -24.53 53.18
C TYR A 13 -9.52 -23.92 52.89
N PHE A 14 -10.53 -24.37 53.64
CA PHE A 14 -11.87 -23.79 53.60
C PHE A 14 -11.93 -22.61 54.58
N HIS A 15 -11.76 -21.38 54.08
CA HIS A 15 -11.88 -20.19 54.91
C HIS A 15 -13.30 -19.63 54.99
N SER A 16 -14.29 -20.33 54.44
CA SER A 16 -15.71 -19.94 54.44
C SER A 16 -16.34 -19.73 55.82
N LYS A 17 -15.68 -20.15 56.91
CA LYS A 17 -16.10 -19.91 58.31
C LYS A 17 -15.24 -18.91 59.07
N ALA A 18 -14.21 -18.35 58.44
CA ALA A 18 -13.35 -17.38 59.10
C ALA A 18 -14.16 -16.08 59.39
N PRO A 19 -13.83 -15.33 60.47
CA PRO A 19 -14.60 -14.15 60.86
C PRO A 19 -14.73 -13.12 59.72
N TRP A 20 -13.68 -12.97 58.91
CA TRP A 20 -13.64 -12.08 57.74
C TRP A 20 -14.41 -12.60 56.51
N ALA A 21 -14.77 -13.88 56.48
CA ALA A 21 -15.53 -14.52 55.40
C ALA A 21 -17.03 -14.65 55.69
N VAL A 22 -17.45 -14.43 56.94
CA VAL A 22 -18.87 -14.50 57.36
C VAL A 22 -19.47 -13.11 57.55
N ASP A 23 -18.68 -12.16 58.06
CA ASP A 23 -19.12 -10.78 58.28
C ASP A 23 -19.45 -10.07 56.94
N PRO A 24 -20.70 -9.60 56.74
CA PRO A 24 -21.11 -8.94 55.50
C PRO A 24 -20.35 -7.65 55.20
N ASP A 25 -20.01 -6.84 56.21
CA ASP A 25 -19.32 -5.57 56.05
C ASP A 25 -17.85 -5.81 55.69
N VAL A 26 -17.22 -6.81 56.31
CA VAL A 26 -15.84 -7.22 55.96
C VAL A 26 -15.78 -7.75 54.53
N ARG A 27 -16.75 -8.58 54.11
CA ARG A 27 -16.83 -9.07 52.72
C ARG A 27 -17.06 -7.93 51.72
N ALA A 28 -17.92 -6.97 52.06
CA ALA A 28 -18.15 -5.80 51.24
C ALA A 28 -16.87 -4.97 51.11
N GLY A 29 -16.17 -4.72 52.22
CA GLY A 29 -14.88 -4.03 52.24
C GLY A 29 -13.81 -4.72 51.37
N ILE A 30 -13.62 -6.03 51.54
CA ILE A 30 -12.70 -6.84 50.72
C ILE A 30 -13.07 -6.74 49.24
N THR A 31 -14.36 -6.89 48.91
CA THR A 31 -14.82 -6.80 47.52
C THR A 31 -14.54 -5.41 46.94
N CYS A 32 -14.81 -4.34 47.68
CA CYS A 32 -14.51 -2.97 47.26
C CYS A 32 -13.02 -2.78 46.98
N VAL A 33 -12.13 -3.26 47.85
CA VAL A 33 -10.68 -3.17 47.64
C VAL A 33 -10.24 -3.94 46.38
N LEU A 34 -10.74 -5.16 46.18
CA LEU A 34 -10.42 -5.95 44.98
C LEU A 34 -10.92 -5.29 43.69
N VAL A 35 -12.13 -4.72 43.73
CA VAL A 35 -12.68 -3.95 42.59
C VAL A 35 -11.82 -2.73 42.30
N LEU A 36 -11.37 -2.00 43.33
CA LEU A 36 -10.45 -0.86 43.15
C LEU A 36 -9.12 -1.29 42.54
N SER A 37 -8.52 -2.39 43.03
CA SER A 37 -7.30 -2.96 42.45
C SER A 37 -7.49 -3.34 40.98
N ARG A 38 -8.63 -3.97 40.64
CA ARG A 38 -8.95 -4.33 39.27
C ARG A 38 -9.11 -3.09 38.38
N ILE A 39 -9.83 -2.07 38.83
CA ILE A 39 -9.98 -0.81 38.09
C ILE A 39 -8.61 -0.17 37.82
N GLN A 40 -7.70 -0.23 38.80
CA GLN A 40 -6.34 0.29 38.64
C GLN A 40 -5.57 -0.47 37.55
N GLU A 41 -5.69 -1.80 37.48
CA GLU A 41 -5.10 -2.62 36.40
C GLU A 41 -5.68 -2.25 35.02
N GLU A 42 -7.00 -2.17 34.91
CA GLU A 42 -7.68 -1.82 33.65
C GLU A 42 -7.24 -0.44 33.16
N PHE A 43 -7.06 0.51 34.08
CA PHE A 43 -6.60 1.85 33.74
C PHE A 43 -5.15 1.86 33.22
N GLN A 44 -4.29 1.00 33.75
CA GLN A 44 -2.94 0.79 33.23
C GLN A 44 -2.95 0.16 31.84
N LEU A 45 -3.84 -0.80 31.59
CA LEU A 45 -4.03 -1.40 30.26
C LEU A 45 -4.52 -0.36 29.25
N ILE A 46 -5.50 0.46 29.62
CA ILE A 46 -5.97 1.58 28.78
C ILE A 46 -4.82 2.54 28.46
N ALA A 47 -3.98 2.87 29.44
CA ALA A 47 -2.82 3.73 29.22
C ALA A 47 -1.83 3.12 28.21
N GLN A 48 -1.56 1.82 28.32
CA GLN A 48 -0.66 1.12 27.39
C GLN A 48 -1.25 1.10 25.97
N GLU A 49 -2.53 0.77 25.84
CA GLU A 49 -3.20 0.72 24.55
C GLU A 49 -3.33 2.11 23.91
N LEU A 50 -3.58 3.15 24.69
CA LEU A 50 -3.56 4.54 24.22
C LEU A 50 -2.18 4.92 23.71
N ALA A 51 -1.12 4.59 24.45
CA ALA A 51 0.25 4.87 24.02
C ALA A 51 0.58 4.15 22.70
N ARG A 52 0.13 2.90 22.55
CA ARG A 52 0.29 2.12 21.31
C ARG A 52 -0.49 2.74 20.14
N ALA A 53 -1.74 3.17 20.37
CA ALA A 53 -2.57 3.81 19.35
C ALA A 53 -1.96 5.14 18.87
N VAL A 54 -1.52 6.00 19.80
CA VAL A 54 -0.83 7.26 19.48
C VAL A 54 0.47 7.01 18.71
N GLY A 55 1.28 6.05 19.18
CA GLY A 55 2.52 5.67 18.49
C GLY A 55 2.27 5.15 17.08
N TRP A 56 1.26 4.29 16.90
CA TRP A 56 0.84 3.81 15.58
C TRP A 56 0.40 4.96 14.68
N ALA A 57 -0.43 5.89 15.16
CA ALA A 57 -0.95 6.97 14.35
C ALA A 57 0.16 7.91 13.84
N ILE A 58 1.14 8.22 14.69
CA ILE A 58 2.30 9.04 14.33
C ILE A 58 3.18 8.30 13.30
N ALA A 59 3.54 7.05 13.59
CA ALA A 59 4.40 6.26 12.72
C ALA A 59 3.74 5.99 11.36
N HIS A 60 2.43 5.69 11.34
CA HIS A 60 1.68 5.45 10.12
C HIS A 60 1.59 6.71 9.24
N HIS A 61 1.39 7.88 9.85
CA HIS A 61 1.41 9.15 9.12
C HIS A 61 2.77 9.39 8.46
N ALA A 62 3.86 9.25 9.24
CA ALA A 62 5.22 9.41 8.74
C ALA A 62 5.50 8.44 7.58
N HIS A 63 5.14 7.17 7.75
CA HIS A 63 5.33 6.14 6.72
C HIS A 63 4.59 6.48 5.42
N LEU A 64 3.33 6.92 5.48
CA LEU A 64 2.58 7.31 4.29
C LEU A 64 3.23 8.51 3.58
N VAL A 65 3.63 9.54 4.33
CA VAL A 65 4.29 10.74 3.77
C VAL A 65 5.63 10.38 3.12
N GLU A 66 6.45 9.57 3.79
CA GLU A 66 7.75 9.12 3.29
C GLU A 66 7.58 8.26 2.03
N TYR A 67 6.60 7.35 2.03
CA TYR A 67 6.35 6.47 0.90
C TYR A 67 5.82 7.22 -0.32
N ILE A 68 4.92 8.19 -0.13
CA ILE A 68 4.51 9.11 -1.21
C ILE A 68 5.74 9.86 -1.76
N GLY A 69 6.59 10.41 -0.90
CA GLY A 69 7.82 11.08 -1.33
C GLY A 69 8.79 10.17 -2.07
N TYR A 70 8.83 8.89 -1.72
CA TYR A 70 9.57 7.87 -2.45
C TYR A 70 8.99 7.63 -3.85
N LEU A 71 7.67 7.48 -3.98
CA LEU A 71 6.99 7.28 -5.25
C LEU A 71 7.20 8.47 -6.18
N HIS A 72 7.09 9.70 -5.67
CA HIS A 72 7.34 10.93 -6.44
C HIS A 72 8.76 10.95 -7.02
N LYS A 73 9.78 10.73 -6.17
CA LYS A 73 11.19 10.66 -6.62
C LYS A 73 11.45 9.54 -7.61
N ARG A 74 10.73 8.43 -7.50
CA ARG A 74 10.82 7.29 -8.42
C ARG A 74 10.21 7.66 -9.77
N TYR A 75 9.04 8.30 -9.76
CA TYR A 75 8.36 8.79 -10.95
C TYR A 75 9.23 9.83 -11.70
N ASP A 76 9.80 10.80 -10.98
CA ASP A 76 10.67 11.82 -11.57
C ASP A 76 11.90 11.21 -12.24
N ARG A 77 12.53 10.21 -11.60
CA ARG A 77 13.66 9.48 -12.19
C ARG A 77 13.26 8.70 -13.44
N LEU A 78 12.06 8.11 -13.48
CA LEU A 78 11.56 7.43 -14.68
C LEU A 78 11.23 8.39 -15.82
N ASN A 79 10.96 9.65 -15.51
CA ASN A 79 10.69 10.69 -16.49
C ASN A 79 11.94 11.46 -16.90
N GLN A 80 13.13 11.06 -16.42
CA GLN A 80 14.38 11.60 -16.92
C GLN A 80 14.53 11.30 -18.40
N LYS A 81 14.92 12.34 -19.13
CA LYS A 81 15.18 12.29 -20.56
C LYS A 81 16.67 12.20 -20.79
N ASP A 82 17.06 11.49 -21.85
CA ASP A 82 18.42 11.47 -22.35
C ASP A 82 18.81 12.81 -22.99
N GLU A 83 20.06 12.88 -23.47
CA GLU A 83 20.60 14.04 -24.20
C GLU A 83 19.83 14.39 -25.48
N HIS A 84 19.04 13.45 -26.01
CA HIS A 84 18.18 13.61 -27.19
C HIS A 84 16.73 13.95 -26.82
N GLY A 85 16.41 14.12 -25.53
CA GLY A 85 15.08 14.45 -25.04
C GLY A 85 14.10 13.26 -25.01
N LYS A 86 14.57 12.02 -25.19
CA LYS A 86 13.77 10.80 -25.15
C LYS A 86 13.81 10.18 -23.75
N CYS A 87 12.72 9.55 -23.34
CA CYS A 87 12.69 8.79 -22.10
C CYS A 87 13.63 7.58 -22.18
N LEU A 88 14.34 7.32 -21.08
CA LEU A 88 15.17 6.10 -20.94
C LEU A 88 14.27 4.86 -20.99
N HIS A 89 14.77 3.79 -21.61
CA HIS A 89 14.07 2.52 -21.76
C HIS A 89 15.02 1.32 -21.62
N GLY A 90 14.47 0.17 -21.22
CA GLY A 90 15.21 -1.09 -21.15
C GLY A 90 16.27 -1.09 -20.04
N ALA A 91 17.48 -1.55 -20.37
CA ALA A 91 18.55 -1.76 -19.39
C ALA A 91 19.05 -0.48 -18.70
N GLU A 92 18.96 0.68 -19.38
CA GLU A 92 19.38 1.97 -18.79
C GLU A 92 18.35 2.48 -17.78
N GLU A 93 17.06 2.33 -18.09
CA GLU A 93 15.97 2.65 -17.17
C GLU A 93 16.05 1.78 -15.91
N GLU A 94 16.30 0.48 -16.05
CA GLU A 94 16.42 -0.45 -14.93
C GLU A 94 17.65 -0.14 -14.04
N ARG A 95 18.77 0.29 -14.64
CA ARG A 95 19.94 0.74 -13.86
C ARG A 95 19.66 2.00 -13.04
N LEU A 96 18.92 2.95 -13.61
CA LEU A 96 18.58 4.20 -12.93
C LEU A 96 17.49 4.00 -11.86
N VAL A 97 16.51 3.16 -12.19
CA VAL A 97 15.35 2.84 -11.34
C VAL A 97 15.16 1.32 -11.33
N PRO A 98 15.78 0.60 -10.37
CA PRO A 98 15.62 -0.84 -10.25
C PRO A 98 14.19 -1.27 -9.94
N PHE A 99 13.80 -2.46 -10.41
CA PHE A 99 12.48 -3.01 -10.13
C PHE A 99 12.22 -3.18 -8.63
N ASP A 100 11.01 -2.88 -8.18
CA ASP A 100 10.60 -3.02 -6.79
C ASP A 100 9.20 -3.64 -6.65
N CYS A 101 8.63 -3.57 -5.43
CA CYS A 101 7.32 -4.10 -5.14
C CYS A 101 6.20 -3.43 -5.97
N VAL A 102 6.30 -2.15 -6.31
CA VAL A 102 5.27 -1.43 -7.09
C VAL A 102 5.18 -1.99 -8.51
N ASP A 103 6.34 -2.31 -9.09
CA ASP A 103 6.40 -2.85 -10.45
C ASP A 103 5.82 -4.28 -10.51
N GLN A 104 5.99 -5.04 -9.43
CA GLN A 104 5.49 -6.41 -9.27
C GLN A 104 3.98 -6.48 -9.03
N MET A 105 3.32 -5.37 -8.67
CA MET A 105 1.88 -5.36 -8.48
C MET A 105 1.15 -5.66 -9.79
N ASP A 106 0.19 -6.58 -9.74
CA ASP A 106 -0.72 -6.82 -10.86
C ASP A 106 -1.85 -5.78 -10.84
N LEU A 107 -1.60 -4.67 -11.54
CA LEU A 107 -2.58 -3.59 -11.77
C LEU A 107 -3.13 -3.64 -13.20
N GLY A 108 -3.08 -4.83 -13.84
CA GLY A 108 -3.40 -5.01 -15.24
C GLY A 108 -2.26 -4.59 -16.18
N ARG A 109 -2.59 -4.40 -17.47
CA ARG A 109 -1.63 -4.07 -18.55
C ARG A 109 -1.21 -2.59 -18.54
N VAL A 110 -0.88 -2.07 -17.37
CA VAL A 110 -0.40 -0.71 -17.19
C VAL A 110 1.13 -0.68 -17.18
N ASN A 111 1.69 0.36 -17.81
CA ASN A 111 3.13 0.58 -17.77
C ASN A 111 3.58 1.03 -16.38
N ARG A 112 4.89 0.99 -16.17
CA ARG A 112 5.55 1.31 -14.89
C ARG A 112 5.19 2.68 -14.31
N ARG A 113 5.16 3.71 -15.16
CA ARG A 113 4.87 5.10 -14.78
C ARG A 113 3.45 5.22 -14.25
N LEU A 114 2.51 4.60 -14.96
CA LEU A 114 1.10 4.56 -14.56
C LEU A 114 0.89 3.77 -13.27
N LYS A 115 1.60 2.64 -13.06
CA LYS A 115 1.54 1.91 -11.78
C LYS A 115 1.92 2.81 -10.60
N ILE A 116 3.02 3.54 -10.72
CA ILE A 116 3.48 4.45 -9.66
C ILE A 116 2.45 5.54 -9.40
N LYS A 117 1.87 6.13 -10.45
CA LYS A 117 0.82 7.16 -10.32
C LYS A 117 -0.43 6.64 -9.63
N LEU A 118 -0.90 5.44 -9.99
CA LEU A 118 -2.06 4.81 -9.34
C LEU A 118 -1.80 4.52 -7.86
N VAL A 119 -0.64 3.94 -7.53
CA VAL A 119 -0.28 3.67 -6.13
C VAL A 119 -0.11 4.98 -5.36
N GLU A 120 0.50 6.00 -5.96
CA GLU A 120 0.64 7.32 -5.37
C GLU A 120 -0.72 7.94 -5.01
N GLN A 121 -1.69 7.93 -5.95
CA GLN A 121 -3.05 8.41 -5.71
C GLN A 121 -3.75 7.66 -4.57
N GLU A 122 -3.60 6.33 -4.51
CA GLU A 122 -4.16 5.53 -3.43
C GLU A 122 -3.51 5.89 -2.08
N MET A 123 -2.19 6.06 -2.03
CA MET A 123 -1.48 6.45 -0.82
C MET A 123 -1.90 7.84 -0.34
N PHE A 124 -2.14 8.79 -1.25
CA PHE A 124 -2.72 10.09 -0.90
C PHE A 124 -4.12 9.97 -0.31
N THR A 125 -4.96 9.10 -0.87
CA THR A 125 -6.30 8.81 -0.34
C THR A 125 -6.21 8.26 1.08
N ARG A 126 -5.38 7.23 1.31
CA ARG A 126 -5.13 6.65 2.64
C ARG A 126 -4.58 7.69 3.62
N LEU A 127 -3.67 8.55 3.18
CA LEU A 127 -3.14 9.63 4.02
C LEU A 127 -4.23 10.64 4.42
N ASN A 128 -5.16 10.97 3.53
CA ASN A 128 -6.25 11.89 3.86
C ASN A 128 -7.25 11.25 4.82
N GLU A 129 -7.63 9.98 4.61
CA GLU A 129 -8.47 9.24 5.55
C GLU A 129 -7.82 9.14 6.94
N HIS A 130 -6.51 8.84 7.00
CA HIS A 130 -5.76 8.80 8.25
C HIS A 130 -5.75 10.16 8.98
N LYS A 131 -5.61 11.26 8.23
CA LYS A 131 -5.66 12.61 8.82
C LYS A 131 -7.03 12.90 9.44
N VAL A 132 -8.12 12.54 8.76
CA VAL A 132 -9.48 12.72 9.29
C VAL A 132 -9.66 11.92 10.57
N LEU A 133 -9.28 10.64 10.56
CA LEU A 133 -9.36 9.76 11.73
C LEU A 133 -8.59 10.33 12.94
N VAL A 134 -7.37 10.81 12.70
CA VAL A 134 -6.52 11.39 13.76
C VAL A 134 -7.06 12.73 14.27
N GLU A 135 -7.66 13.55 13.41
CA GLU A 135 -8.36 14.77 13.83
C GLU A 135 -9.56 14.45 14.73
N GLU A 136 -10.37 13.46 14.35
CA GLU A 136 -11.55 13.00 15.12
C GLU A 136 -11.15 12.47 16.50
N TRP A 137 -10.07 11.70 16.59
CA TRP A 137 -9.61 11.13 17.86
C TRP A 137 -8.92 12.14 18.78
N SER A 138 -8.60 13.34 18.30
CA SER A 138 -7.71 14.26 19.00
C SER A 138 -8.20 14.65 20.40
N GLU A 139 -9.49 14.91 20.58
CA GLU A 139 -10.03 15.34 21.87
C GLU A 139 -9.99 14.20 22.88
N ASP A 140 -10.45 13.01 22.49
CA ASP A 140 -10.46 11.82 23.32
C ASP A 140 -9.04 11.39 23.71
N VAL A 141 -8.10 11.42 22.76
CA VAL A 141 -6.70 11.09 23.02
C VAL A 141 -6.09 12.05 24.04
N VAL A 142 -6.26 13.36 23.87
CA VAL A 142 -5.71 14.36 24.81
C VAL A 142 -6.33 14.21 26.19
N TRP A 143 -7.65 14.00 26.26
CA TRP A 143 -8.35 13.77 27.51
C TRP A 143 -7.86 12.49 28.20
N LEU A 144 -7.91 11.33 27.53
CA LEU A 144 -7.45 10.06 28.08
C LEU A 144 -5.98 10.11 28.48
N TRP A 145 -5.13 10.77 27.69
CA TRP A 145 -3.71 10.89 27.99
C TRP A 145 -3.45 11.63 29.31
N SER A 146 -4.23 12.69 29.57
CA SER A 146 -4.14 13.43 30.83
C SER A 146 -4.55 12.60 32.05
N MET A 147 -5.44 11.64 31.84
CA MET A 147 -6.02 10.81 32.90
C MET A 147 -5.12 9.61 33.23
N CYS A 148 -4.67 8.86 32.22
CA CYS A 148 -4.12 7.50 32.43
C CYS A 148 -2.61 7.36 32.29
N GLN A 149 -1.92 8.34 31.71
CA GLN A 149 -0.51 8.15 31.38
C GLN A 149 0.44 8.31 32.57
N PRO A 150 1.38 7.36 32.76
CA PRO A 150 2.46 7.52 33.71
C PRO A 150 3.30 8.78 33.46
N ILE A 151 3.87 9.35 34.52
CA ILE A 151 4.74 10.56 34.45
C ILE A 151 5.83 10.44 33.37
N PRO A 152 6.56 9.30 33.23
CA PRO A 152 7.57 9.15 32.19
C PRO A 152 7.02 9.27 30.76
N ASN A 153 5.76 8.89 30.53
CA ASN A 153 5.15 8.91 29.21
C ASN A 153 4.58 10.27 28.84
N LYS A 154 4.34 11.16 29.82
CA LYS A 154 3.70 12.46 29.58
C LYS A 154 4.32 13.30 28.46
N PRO A 155 5.65 13.36 28.28
CA PRO A 155 6.25 14.12 27.17
C PRO A 155 5.86 13.63 25.77
N HIS A 156 5.52 12.35 25.58
CA HIS A 156 5.22 11.80 24.25
C HIS A 156 3.95 12.40 23.61
N ILE A 157 3.04 12.99 24.40
CA ILE A 157 1.88 13.71 23.87
C ILE A 157 2.28 14.92 23.04
N GLN A 158 3.49 15.46 23.20
CA GLN A 158 3.97 16.57 22.37
C GLN A 158 4.05 16.17 20.89
N GLN A 159 4.45 14.93 20.59
CA GLN A 159 4.51 14.42 19.22
C GLN A 159 3.10 14.32 18.60
N TRP A 160 2.09 13.97 19.40
CA TRP A 160 0.70 13.97 18.97
C TRP A 160 0.21 15.39 18.64
N HIS A 161 0.46 16.35 19.53
CA HIS A 161 0.09 17.75 19.28
C HIS A 161 0.77 18.30 18.02
N GLU A 162 2.05 17.98 17.82
CA GLU A 162 2.80 18.36 16.62
C GLU A 162 2.14 17.78 15.35
N LEU A 163 1.80 16.48 15.36
CA LEU A 163 1.07 15.86 14.25
C LEU A 163 -0.26 16.57 13.96
N ILE A 164 -1.08 16.81 14.99
CA ILE A 164 -2.37 17.50 14.84
C ILE A 164 -2.19 18.92 14.29
N ASN A 165 -1.21 19.67 14.79
CA ASN A 165 -0.90 21.01 14.31
C ASN A 165 -0.47 21.02 12.85
N GLN A 166 0.36 20.06 12.44
CA GLN A 166 0.77 19.90 11.04
C GLN A 166 -0.44 19.62 10.13
N ILE A 167 -1.34 18.74 10.55
CA ILE A 167 -2.55 18.39 9.79
C ILE A 167 -3.46 19.62 9.63
N ARG A 168 -3.77 20.30 10.74
CA ARG A 168 -4.65 21.49 10.75
C ARG A 168 -4.05 22.66 9.97
N THR A 169 -2.75 22.91 10.10
CA THR A 169 -2.07 24.01 9.38
C THR A 169 -2.10 23.78 7.87
N ARG A 170 -1.88 22.53 7.42
CA ARG A 170 -1.97 22.18 6.00
C ARG A 170 -3.38 22.31 5.45
N LYS A 171 -4.40 21.96 6.26
CA LYS A 171 -5.82 22.13 5.91
C LYS A 171 -6.19 23.60 5.70
N VAL A 172 -5.81 24.46 6.65
CA VAL A 172 -6.04 25.92 6.53
C VAL A 172 -5.33 26.52 5.30
N ARG A 173 -4.11 26.08 4.99
CA ARG A 173 -3.41 26.53 3.78
C ARG A 173 -4.16 26.14 2.49
N ARG A 174 -4.72 24.94 2.45
CA ARG A 174 -5.54 24.45 1.33
C ARG A 174 -6.82 25.27 1.19
N ASP A 175 -7.55 25.48 2.28
CA ASP A 175 -8.83 26.22 2.27
C ASP A 175 -8.64 27.70 1.93
N ASN A 176 -7.54 28.31 2.36
CA ASN A 176 -7.24 29.71 2.09
C ASN A 176 -6.66 29.96 0.68
N GLY A 177 -6.41 28.92 -0.11
CA GLY A 177 -5.79 29.06 -1.44
C GLY A 177 -4.35 29.60 -1.42
N VAL A 178 -3.70 29.69 -0.24
CA VAL A 178 -2.32 30.22 -0.06
C VAL A 178 -1.28 29.10 -0.21
N GLY A 179 -1.63 28.03 -0.93
CA GLY A 179 -0.73 26.95 -1.27
C GLY A 179 -1.07 26.43 -2.64
N ILE A 180 -0.33 26.90 -3.64
CA ILE A 180 0.05 26.02 -4.75
C ILE A 180 0.83 24.90 -4.07
N ASP A 181 0.12 23.85 -3.68
CA ASP A 181 0.76 22.56 -3.52
C ASP A 181 1.01 22.09 -4.94
N GLU A 182 2.17 22.45 -5.47
CA GLU A 182 2.65 22.08 -6.81
C GLU A 182 2.61 20.55 -7.02
N THR A 183 2.48 19.77 -5.93
CA THR A 183 2.34 18.31 -5.95
C THR A 183 0.89 17.78 -5.93
N LEU A 184 -0.12 18.62 -5.70
CA LEU A 184 -1.51 18.19 -5.49
C LEU A 184 -2.42 18.43 -6.70
N GLU A 185 -2.12 19.43 -7.53
CA GLU A 185 -3.02 19.81 -8.65
C GLU A 185 -2.92 18.85 -9.85
N ASP A 186 -1.81 18.13 -10.00
CA ASP A 186 -1.52 17.33 -11.21
C ASP A 186 -2.19 15.94 -11.24
N THR A 187 -2.87 15.51 -10.16
CA THR A 187 -3.45 14.16 -10.08
C THR A 187 -4.97 14.10 -10.01
N VAL A 188 -5.66 15.23 -9.84
CA VAL A 188 -7.13 15.27 -9.67
C VAL A 188 -7.87 15.51 -11.00
N ILE A 189 -7.19 15.87 -12.10
CA ILE A 189 -7.86 16.26 -13.35
C ILE A 189 -7.98 15.12 -14.41
N GLU A 190 -7.31 13.97 -14.28
CA GLU A 190 -7.30 12.95 -15.35
C GLU A 190 -8.02 11.64 -15.01
N VAL A 191 -9.33 11.72 -14.70
CA VAL A 191 -10.23 10.54 -14.71
C VAL A 191 -11.16 10.55 -15.94
N GLY A 192 -11.09 11.59 -16.78
CA GLY A 192 -11.97 11.77 -17.94
C GLY A 192 -11.36 11.56 -19.33
N ALA A 193 -10.08 11.21 -19.46
CA ALA A 193 -9.39 11.15 -20.76
C ALA A 193 -9.01 9.72 -21.22
N LEU A 194 -9.68 8.70 -20.68
CA LEU A 194 -9.61 7.34 -21.23
C LEU A 194 -10.77 7.08 -22.21
N ASP A 195 -10.95 7.97 -23.18
CA ASP A 195 -11.58 7.61 -24.45
C ASP A 195 -10.46 7.50 -25.47
N GLY A 196 -10.17 6.25 -25.84
CA GLY A 196 -9.11 5.89 -26.76
C GLY A 196 -9.45 6.17 -28.23
N ASP A 197 -8.45 5.79 -29.03
CA ASP A 197 -8.42 5.64 -30.49
C ASP A 197 -8.05 6.93 -31.24
N GLY A 198 -6.88 7.06 -31.88
CA GLY A 198 -6.06 6.05 -32.56
C GLY A 198 -5.74 6.60 -33.94
N LYS A 199 -4.65 7.36 -34.07
CA LYS A 199 -4.16 7.87 -35.37
C LYS A 199 -2.84 7.19 -35.69
N ASP A 200 -2.92 6.02 -36.29
CA ASP A 200 -1.84 5.46 -37.10
C ASP A 200 -2.13 5.76 -38.57
N ALA A 201 -1.34 6.67 -39.13
CA ALA A 201 -1.14 6.78 -40.56
C ALA A 201 0.35 7.08 -40.79
N SER A 202 1.14 6.02 -40.93
CA SER A 202 2.46 6.10 -41.53
C SER A 202 2.29 6.17 -43.05
N ASP A 203 2.53 7.34 -43.62
CA ASP A 203 2.75 7.54 -45.06
C ASP A 203 4.20 7.13 -45.37
N GLU A 204 4.40 5.95 -45.96
CA GLU A 204 5.69 5.55 -46.53
C GLU A 204 5.59 5.60 -48.06
N MET A 205 6.19 6.64 -48.63
CA MET A 205 6.40 6.79 -50.06
C MET A 205 7.51 5.83 -50.52
N VAL A 206 7.17 4.85 -51.35
CA VAL A 206 8.14 4.27 -52.29
C VAL A 206 7.47 4.15 -53.66
N ASN A 207 8.00 4.94 -54.59
CA ASN A 207 7.67 4.94 -56.01
C ASN A 207 8.87 4.33 -56.74
N GLU A 208 8.75 3.13 -57.29
CA GLU A 208 9.64 2.65 -58.33
C GLU A 208 8.83 1.96 -59.43
N ASN A 209 8.89 2.58 -60.61
CA ASN A 209 8.50 2.01 -61.88
C ASN A 209 9.32 0.76 -62.16
N GLU A 210 8.68 -0.36 -62.49
CA GLU A 210 9.26 -1.29 -63.46
C GLU A 210 8.16 -1.88 -64.35
N VAL A 211 8.33 -1.61 -65.63
CA VAL A 211 7.58 -2.15 -66.76
C VAL A 211 8.10 -3.57 -67.00
N HIS A 212 7.24 -4.57 -67.00
CA HIS A 212 7.49 -5.74 -67.83
C HIS A 212 6.23 -6.34 -68.46
N GLU A 213 6.45 -6.69 -69.71
CA GLU A 213 5.56 -7.02 -70.81
C GLU A 213 5.45 -8.54 -70.88
N ASP A 214 4.26 -9.09 -70.64
CA ASP A 214 3.98 -10.53 -70.75
C ASP A 214 3.05 -10.80 -71.94
N THR A 215 3.64 -11.21 -73.06
CA THR A 215 3.00 -12.13 -74.02
C THR A 215 4.10 -12.81 -74.85
N VAL A 216 4.30 -14.12 -74.71
CA VAL A 216 4.38 -15.10 -75.83
C VAL A 216 4.17 -16.51 -75.26
N ASN A 217 3.16 -17.19 -75.82
CA ASN A 217 2.87 -18.61 -75.67
C ASN A 217 3.90 -19.51 -76.40
N GLU A 218 4.37 -20.53 -75.68
CA GLU A 218 4.34 -21.96 -76.02
C GLU A 218 4.62 -22.42 -77.47
N VAL A 219 5.74 -23.12 -77.68
CA VAL A 219 5.83 -24.25 -78.63
C VAL A 219 6.96 -25.23 -78.24
N GLY A 220 6.69 -26.55 -78.27
CA GLY A 220 7.68 -27.62 -78.49
C GLY A 220 8.00 -28.48 -77.26
N ALA A 221 7.31 -29.58 -76.95
CA ALA A 221 7.23 -30.89 -77.63
C ALA A 221 8.36 -31.89 -77.27
N LEU A 222 7.91 -33.09 -76.85
CA LEU A 222 8.47 -34.44 -76.97
C LEU A 222 9.32 -35.07 -75.83
N ASP A 223 8.70 -36.12 -75.29
CA ASP A 223 9.17 -37.50 -75.08
C ASP A 223 10.29 -37.83 -74.09
N GLY A 224 10.03 -38.86 -73.26
CA GLY A 224 11.06 -39.62 -72.55
C GLY A 224 10.53 -40.50 -71.42
N ASP A 225 10.30 -41.77 -71.75
CA ASP A 225 9.93 -42.91 -70.91
C ASP A 225 10.79 -43.13 -69.64
N GLY A 226 10.27 -43.93 -68.69
CA GLY A 226 11.13 -44.72 -67.79
C GLY A 226 10.49 -45.19 -66.49
N GLU A 227 10.09 -46.46 -66.46
CA GLU A 227 9.61 -47.23 -65.32
C GLU A 227 10.64 -47.39 -64.18
N ASP A 228 10.12 -47.65 -62.97
CA ASP A 228 10.33 -48.89 -62.19
C ASP A 228 10.77 -48.77 -60.71
N ALA A 229 9.91 -49.40 -59.89
CA ALA A 229 10.11 -50.23 -58.70
C ALA A 229 11.16 -49.94 -57.59
N SER A 230 10.60 -49.80 -56.36
CA SER A 230 10.97 -50.43 -55.06
C SER A 230 12.43 -50.52 -54.56
N ASP A 231 12.65 -50.08 -53.31
CA ASP A 231 13.13 -50.91 -52.18
C ASP A 231 13.02 -50.10 -50.87
N GLU A 232 12.44 -50.66 -49.80
CA GLU A 232 13.15 -51.19 -48.60
C GLU A 232 14.10 -50.19 -47.92
N MET A 233 14.23 -50.04 -46.60
CA MET A 233 13.69 -50.58 -45.36
C MET A 233 14.43 -49.81 -44.24
N VAL A 234 13.82 -49.63 -43.06
CA VAL A 234 14.46 -49.80 -41.72
C VAL A 234 15.59 -48.79 -41.36
N ASN A 235 15.67 -48.12 -40.20
CA ASN A 235 15.48 -48.42 -38.77
C ASN A 235 15.47 -47.02 -38.09
N GLY A 236 14.83 -46.75 -36.96
CA GLY A 236 14.83 -47.52 -35.73
C GLY A 236 15.66 -46.79 -34.66
N ASN A 237 15.05 -46.66 -33.47
CA ASN A 237 15.65 -46.40 -32.14
C ASN A 237 16.16 -45.00 -31.77
N GLU A 238 16.14 -44.58 -30.50
CA GLU A 238 15.43 -44.89 -29.24
C GLU A 238 16.00 -43.81 -28.28
N VAL A 239 15.18 -43.10 -27.51
CA VAL A 239 15.05 -43.29 -26.05
C VAL A 239 16.38 -43.26 -25.29
N HIS A 240 16.61 -42.17 -24.56
CA HIS A 240 16.78 -42.26 -23.10
C HIS A 240 16.38 -40.97 -22.39
#